data_AF-A0A948E0C7-F1
#
_entry.id   AF-A0A948E0C7-F1
#
_cell.length_a   1.000
_cell.length_b   1.000
_cell.length_c   1.000
_cell.angle_alpha   90.00
_cell.angle_beta   90.00
_cell.angle_gamma   90.00
#
_symmetry.space_group_name_H-M   'P 1'
#
loop_
_entity.id
_entity.type
_entity.pdbx_description
1 polymer ?
#
loop_
_entity_poly.entity_id
_entity_poly.type
_entity_poly.pdbx_seq_one_letter_code
_entity_poly.pdbx_strand_id
1 'polypeptide(L)' 'MNQELKAELEEKLQILKVEHKALDQRLVEIESHLSMTPQEQVEAARIKKQKLRKKDEMSVVETKLADLEKQGE' A
#
# COMPACT_ATOMS: atom_id res chain seq x y z
N MET A 1 -15.96 -21.32 0.07
CA MET A 1 -14.49 -21.33 0.15
C MET A 1 -13.85 -20.30 -0.79
N ASN A 2 -14.02 -20.37 -2.12
CA ASN A 2 -13.47 -19.34 -3.03
C ASN A 2 -14.02 -17.92 -2.79
N GLN A 3 -15.31 -17.78 -2.47
CA GLN A 3 -15.92 -16.48 -2.17
C GLN A 3 -15.39 -15.83 -0.88
N GLU A 4 -15.13 -16.65 0.15
CA GLU A 4 -14.58 -16.18 1.43
C GLU A 4 -13.13 -15.72 1.27
N LEU A 5 -12.31 -16.53 0.59
CA LEU A 5 -10.92 -16.15 0.26
C LEU A 5 -10.85 -14.89 -0.61
N LYS A 6 -11.78 -14.73 -1.58
CA LYS A 6 -11.88 -13.51 -2.38
C LYS A 6 -12.16 -12.29 -1.50
N ALA A 7 -13.16 -12.39 -0.61
CA ALA A 7 -13.51 -11.31 0.31
C ALA A 7 -12.34 -10.92 1.24
N GLU A 8 -11.60 -11.90 1.77
CA GLU A 8 -10.40 -11.64 2.60
C GLU A 8 -9.31 -10.90 1.82
N LEU A 9 -9.08 -11.27 0.56
CA LEU A 9 -8.09 -10.60 -0.30
C LEU A 9 -8.54 -9.18 -0.67
N GLU A 10 -9.83 -8.96 -0.92
CA GLU A 10 -10.39 -7.63 -1.16
C GLU A 10 -10.28 -6.73 0.07
N GLU A 11 -10.61 -7.24 1.26
CA GLU A 11 -10.43 -6.53 2.53
C GLU A 11 -8.96 -6.16 2.74
N LYS A 12 -8.05 -7.13 2.57
CA LYS A 12 -6.61 -6.89 2.66
C LYS A 12 -6.14 -5.82 1.67
N LEU A 13 -6.65 -5.83 0.44
CA LEU A 13 -6.32 -4.84 -0.56
C LEU A 13 -6.79 -3.43 -0.14
N GLN A 14 -7.99 -3.33 0.45
CA GLN A 14 -8.50 -2.05 0.96
C GLN A 14 -7.64 -1.52 2.10
N ILE A 15 -7.26 -2.37 3.06
CA ILE A 15 -6.36 -1.99 4.16
C ILE A 15 -5.03 -1.46 3.61
N LEU A 16 -4.40 -2.20 2.69
CA LEU A 16 -3.14 -1.79 2.08
C LEU A 16 -3.25 -0.44 1.35
N LYS A 17 -4.37 -0.20 0.65
CA LYS A 17 -4.64 1.08 -0.03
C LYS A 17 -4.77 2.23 0.96
N VAL A 18 -5.50 2.04 2.06
CA VAL A 18 -5.66 3.05 3.12
C VAL A 18 -4.31 3.38 3.75
N GLU A 19 -3.54 2.38 4.14
CA GLU A 19 -2.22 2.59 4.75
C GLU A 19 -1.23 3.24 3.78
N HIS A 20 -1.22 2.82 2.51
CA HIS A 20 -0.39 3.45 1.49
C HIS A 20 -0.74 4.93 1.28
N LYS A 21 -2.04 5.26 1.28
CA LYS A 21 -2.51 6.65 1.15
C LYS A 21 -2.14 7.49 2.37
N ALA A 22 -2.25 6.96 3.58
CA ALA A 22 -1.83 7.66 4.80
C ALA A 22 -0.33 7.97 4.78
N LEU A 23 0.49 7.02 4.33
CA LEU A 23 1.93 7.24 4.14
C LEU A 23 2.21 8.29 3.07
N ASP A 24 1.44 8.32 1.97
CA ASP A 24 1.55 9.33 0.94
C ASP A 24 1.24 10.74 1.45
N GLN A 25 0.15 10.89 2.20
CA GLN A 25 -0.22 12.17 2.83
C GLN A 25 0.88 12.66 3.77
N ARG A 26 1.41 11.77 4.61
CA ARG A 26 2.51 12.12 5.52
C ARG A 26 3.79 12.52 4.77
N LEU A 27 4.07 11.87 3.64
CA LEU A 27 5.21 12.24 2.81
C LEU A 27 5.03 13.64 2.21
N VAL A 28 3.84 13.94 1.69
CA VAL A 28 3.51 15.26 1.12
C VAL A 28 3.63 16.35 2.18
N GLU A 29 3.17 16.10 3.42
CA GLU A 29 3.37 17.04 4.53
C GLU A 29 4.86 17.35 4.73
N ILE A 30 5.70 16.33 4.83
CA ILE A 30 7.16 16.51 5.03
C ILE A 30 7.81 17.22 3.84
N GLU A 31 7.42 16.85 2.62
CA GLU A 31 7.95 17.43 1.38
C GLU A 31 7.46 18.86 1.12
N SER A 32 6.40 19.31 1.82
CA SER A 32 5.91 20.69 1.75
C SER A 32 6.75 21.69 2.53
N HIS A 33 7.61 21.21 3.44
CA HIS A 33 8.47 22.09 4.24
C HIS A 33 9.54 22.74 3.35
N LEU A 34 9.76 24.06 3.51
CA LEU A 34 10.77 24.83 2.75
C LEU A 34 12.18 24.22 2.85
N SER A 35 12.48 23.57 3.96
CA SER A 35 13.69 22.79 4.17
C SER A 35 13.41 21.63 5.11
N MET A 36 13.84 20.42 4.75
CA MET A 36 13.73 19.25 5.62
C MET A 36 14.86 19.22 6.64
N THR A 37 14.50 19.05 7.90
CA THR A 37 15.42 18.67 8.98
C THR A 37 16.01 17.28 8.72
N PRO A 38 17.18 16.94 9.31
CA PRO A 38 17.74 15.59 9.21
C PRO A 38 16.76 14.48 9.64
N GLN A 39 15.95 14.74 10.67
CA GLN A 39 14.92 13.83 11.16
C GLN A 39 13.82 13.60 10.12
N GLU A 40 13.35 14.66 9.48
CA GLU A 40 12.36 14.60 8.40
C GLU A 40 12.89 13.87 7.16
N GLN A 41 14.18 14.03 6.82
CA GLN A 41 14.80 13.28 5.72
C GLN A 41 14.80 11.77 6.01
N VAL A 42 15.13 11.37 7.25
CA VAL A 42 15.06 9.97 7.69
C VAL A 42 13.62 9.46 7.67
N GLU A 43 12.67 10.25 8.14
CA GLU A 43 11.24 9.90 8.12
C GLU A 43 10.73 9.73 6.68
N ALA A 44 11.03 10.67 5.78
CA ALA A 44 10.65 10.60 4.37
C ALA A 44 11.25 9.37 3.69
N ALA A 45 12.53 9.04 3.92
CA ALA A 45 13.15 7.84 3.40
C ALA A 45 12.47 6.55 3.92
N ARG A 46 12.14 6.53 5.22
CA ARG A 46 11.40 5.42 5.84
C ARG A 46 10.00 5.28 5.24
N ILE A 47 9.29 6.38 5.02
CA ILE A 47 7.96 6.38 4.41
C ILE A 47 8.02 5.88 2.97
N LYS A 48 8.96 6.38 2.15
CA LYS A 48 9.16 5.91 0.76
C LYS A 48 9.38 4.39 0.69
N LYS A 49 10.20 3.84 1.59
CA LYS A 49 10.42 2.39 1.70
C LYS A 49 9.15 1.62 2.08
N GLN A 50 8.36 2.14 3.03
CA GLN A 50 7.10 1.52 3.42
C GLN A 50 6.06 1.55 2.29
N LYS A 51 5.95 2.67 1.56
CA LYS A 51 5.08 2.79 0.39
C LYS A 51 5.44 1.77 -0.69
N LEU A 52 6.73 1.61 -0.99
CA LEU A 52 7.19 0.61 -1.96
C LEU A 52 6.76 -0.80 -1.55
N ARG A 53 7.01 -1.19 -0.30
CA ARG A 53 6.59 -2.51 0.22
C ARG A 53 5.08 -2.72 0.11
N LYS A 54 4.28 -1.73 0.51
CA LYS A 54 2.82 -1.80 0.42
C LYS A 54 2.34 -1.90 -1.03
N LYS A 55 2.98 -1.18 -1.96
CA LYS A 55 2.71 -1.31 -3.39
C LYS A 55 3.00 -2.71 -3.91
N ASP A 56 4.12 -3.30 -3.50
CA ASP A 56 4.48 -4.66 -3.88
C ASP A 56 3.46 -5.66 -3.31
N GLU A 57 3.05 -5.50 -2.04
CA GLU A 57 2.02 -6.32 -1.40
C GLU A 57 0.66 -6.20 -2.10
N MET A 58 0.24 -4.98 -2.48
CA MET A 58 -0.98 -4.75 -3.27
C MET A 58 -0.91 -5.49 -4.61
N SER A 59 0.23 -5.38 -5.31
CA SER A 59 0.42 -6.04 -6.60
C SER A 59 0.28 -7.56 -6.49
N VAL A 60 0.79 -8.16 -5.40
CA VAL A 60 0.64 -9.59 -5.12
C VAL A 60 -0.81 -9.96 -4.84
N VAL A 61 -1.53 -9.15 -4.07
CA VAL A 61 -2.96 -9.39 -3.75
C VAL A 61 -3.82 -9.26 -5.00
N GLU A 62 -3.60 -8.23 -5.83
CA GLU A 62 -4.28 -8.02 -7.10
C GLU A 62 -4.05 -9.18 -8.07
N THR A 63 -2.81 -9.69 -8.15
CA THR A 63 -2.50 -10.88 -8.96
C THR A 63 -3.29 -12.09 -8.50
N LYS A 64 -3.34 -12.34 -7.18
CA LYS A 64 -4.11 -13.46 -6.61
C LYS A 64 -5.61 -13.33 -6.88
N LEU A 65 -6.16 -12.12 -6.77
CA LEU A 65 -7.56 -11.85 -7.09
C LEU A 65 -7.86 -12.14 -8.56
N ALA A 66 -7.00 -11.68 -9.48
CA ALA A 66 -7.15 -11.95 -10.91
C ALA A 66 -7.08 -13.44 -11.24
N ASP A 67 -6.23 -14.20 -10.54
CA ASP A 67 -6.13 -15.65 -10.73
C ASP A 67 -7.37 -16.39 -10.21
N LEU A 68 -7.96 -15.95 -9.09
CA LEU A 68 -9.22 -16.50 -8.58
C LEU A 68 -10.41 -16.23 -9.51
N GLU A 69 -10.41 -15.08 -10.19
CA GLU A 69 -11.46 -14.74 -11.17
C GLU A 69 -11.42 -15.66 -12.39
N LYS A 70 -10.23 -15.95 -12.92
CA LYS A 70 -10.04 -16.87 -14.05
C LYS A 70 -10.39 -18.33 -13.73
N GLN A 71 -10.36 -18.72 -12.46
CA GLN A 71 -10.72 -20.08 -12.03
C GLN A 71 -12.23 -20.27 -11.83
N GLY A 72 -13.00 -19.18 -11.85
CA GLY A 72 -14.46 -19.18 -11.71
C GLY A 72 -15.22 -19.10 -13.04
N GLU A 73 -14.53 -18.88 -14.16
CA GLU A 73 -15.04 -18.93 -15.54
C GLU A 73 -14.92 -20.35 -16.12
#